data_AF-A0A9P3F3I6-F1
#
_entry.id   AF-A0A9P3F3I6-F1
#
_cell.length_a   1.000
_cell.length_b   1.000
_cell.length_c   1.000
_cell.angle_alpha   90.00
_cell.angle_beta   90.00
_cell.angle_gamma   90.00
#
_symmetry.space_group_name_H-M   'P 1'
#
loop_
_entity.id
_entity.type
_entity.pdbx_description
1 polymer ?
#
loop_
_entity_poly.entity_id
_entity_poly.type
_entity_poly.pdbx_seq_one_letter_code
_entity_poly.pdbx_strand_id
1 'polypeptide(L)'
;MSAENISALLRMDKVAAVKTYRAATEHALMRANFLVTNDLAVLQAFVLFLSLSSFTDEAKLVWPLTGIAQRLLTTDSTGSDCPVSEEIRHRLYWQLWYMDKRAVEDQGKSALDTTQNTVSLPCNITDIELDLGHTSPTTQNTKWTEASFLLIRLDIARTRSSLATAQSLYEKEQLIQRCHDRIKSRYLASCDGKQPIHWLAKHVSSVLVAEMWFEVHSAACSSTLGAMISSRSTRAKLFSTAVSIIDIPRRVHEDPQAKAWSWLLKGYLQFQPLLFVAAELSSRSMGDSLSVRAWEVAHTAFGRWPEDTRRTRQGKLLDSLLSKSQERWRGMRQEAALATASLLTVPLADEPARESDKSSPSCQ
;
A
#
# COMPACT_ATOMS: atom_id res chain seq x y z
N MET A 1 -10.71 9.14 -15.41
CA MET A 1 -11.52 9.90 -16.39
C MET A 1 -13.00 9.57 -16.18
N SER A 2 -13.89 10.57 -16.23
CA SER A 2 -15.34 10.35 -16.23
C SER A 2 -15.76 9.58 -17.49
N ALA A 3 -16.91 8.90 -17.44
CA ALA A 3 -17.45 8.19 -18.60
C ALA A 3 -17.70 9.16 -19.78
N GLU A 4 -18.13 10.37 -19.49
CA GLU A 4 -18.35 11.45 -20.46
C GLU A 4 -17.06 11.86 -21.17
N ASN A 5 -15.95 12.05 -20.44
CA ASN A 5 -14.67 12.41 -21.07
C ASN A 5 -14.13 11.28 -21.96
N ILE A 6 -14.39 10.02 -21.60
CA ILE A 6 -13.97 8.86 -22.40
C ILE A 6 -14.80 8.80 -23.69
N SER A 7 -16.12 8.97 -23.60
CA SER A 7 -16.99 9.03 -24.77
C SER A 7 -16.66 10.21 -25.67
N ALA A 8 -16.37 11.38 -25.12
CA ALA A 8 -15.97 12.56 -25.89
C ALA A 8 -14.63 12.37 -26.62
N LEU A 9 -13.64 11.76 -25.97
CA LEU A 9 -12.30 11.56 -26.53
C LEU A 9 -12.23 10.40 -27.52
N LEU A 10 -12.82 9.25 -27.15
CA LEU A 10 -12.67 7.98 -27.87
C LEU A 10 -13.91 7.60 -28.68
N ARG A 11 -14.99 8.39 -28.60
CA ARG A 11 -16.28 8.13 -29.29
C ARG A 11 -16.88 6.74 -28.99
N MET A 12 -16.52 6.17 -27.85
CA MET A 12 -16.91 4.83 -27.40
C MET A 12 -17.08 4.85 -25.88
N ASP A 13 -17.88 3.94 -25.33
CA ASP A 13 -17.89 3.75 -23.89
C ASP A 13 -16.57 3.11 -23.41
N LYS A 14 -16.27 3.26 -22.12
CA LYS A 14 -15.00 2.80 -21.53
C LYS A 14 -14.78 1.30 -21.71
N VAL A 15 -15.81 0.48 -21.56
CA VAL A 15 -15.69 -0.98 -21.62
C VAL A 15 -15.39 -1.40 -23.05
N ALA A 16 -16.12 -0.84 -24.02
CA ALA A 16 -15.85 -1.07 -25.44
C ALA A 16 -14.46 -0.58 -25.84
N ALA A 17 -14.05 0.62 -25.43
CA ALA A 17 -12.73 1.16 -25.75
C ALA A 17 -11.60 0.28 -25.22
N VAL A 18 -11.67 -0.15 -23.95
CA VAL A 18 -10.66 -1.05 -23.37
C VAL A 18 -10.60 -2.36 -24.14
N LYS A 19 -11.74 -2.97 -24.49
CA LYS A 19 -11.80 -4.20 -25.28
C LYS A 19 -11.20 -4.01 -26.68
N THR A 20 -11.53 -2.92 -27.36
CA THR A 20 -11.06 -2.61 -28.72
C THR A 20 -9.56 -2.36 -28.77
N TYR A 21 -9.03 -1.48 -27.91
CA TYR A 21 -7.60 -1.18 -27.91
C TYR A 21 -6.77 -2.38 -27.51
N ARG A 22 -7.28 -3.20 -26.58
CA ARG A 22 -6.62 -4.45 -26.20
C ARG A 22 -6.50 -5.43 -27.37
N ALA A 23 -7.61 -5.71 -28.05
CA ALA A 23 -7.61 -6.59 -29.22
C ALA A 23 -6.71 -6.06 -30.34
N ALA A 24 -6.68 -4.72 -30.55
CA ALA A 24 -5.78 -4.09 -31.50
C ALA A 24 -4.31 -4.27 -31.11
N THR A 25 -3.95 -4.11 -29.83
CA THR A 25 -2.59 -4.36 -29.33
C THR A 25 -2.19 -5.82 -29.49
N GLU A 26 -3.06 -6.76 -29.16
CA GLU A 26 -2.82 -8.21 -29.36
C GLU A 26 -2.55 -8.51 -30.84
N HIS A 27 -3.40 -8.01 -31.75
CA HIS A 27 -3.20 -8.17 -33.18
C HIS A 27 -1.89 -7.54 -33.67
N ALA A 28 -1.52 -6.36 -33.17
CA ALA A 28 -0.27 -5.70 -33.53
C ALA A 28 0.96 -6.51 -33.06
N LEU A 29 0.95 -7.01 -31.83
CA LEU A 29 2.02 -7.85 -31.29
C LEU A 29 2.17 -9.16 -32.10
N MET A 30 1.06 -9.80 -32.44
CA MET A 30 1.06 -11.01 -33.27
C MET A 30 1.63 -10.74 -34.66
N ARG A 31 1.23 -9.62 -35.30
CA ARG A 31 1.78 -9.21 -36.61
C ARG A 31 3.26 -8.88 -36.56
N ALA A 32 3.73 -8.33 -35.45
CA ALA A 32 5.15 -8.06 -35.21
C ALA A 32 5.96 -9.32 -34.85
N ASN A 33 5.30 -10.49 -34.77
CA ASN A 33 5.90 -11.77 -34.40
C ASN A 33 6.72 -11.65 -33.10
N PHE A 34 6.10 -11.07 -32.06
CA PHE A 34 6.77 -10.67 -30.81
C PHE A 34 7.52 -11.79 -30.08
N LEU A 35 7.22 -13.07 -30.37
CA LEU A 35 7.90 -14.24 -29.80
C LEU A 35 9.25 -14.57 -30.46
N VAL A 36 9.56 -13.94 -31.59
CA VAL A 36 10.74 -14.25 -32.42
C VAL A 36 11.58 -13.01 -32.70
N THR A 37 10.98 -11.82 -32.69
CA THR A 37 11.69 -10.57 -32.97
C THR A 37 12.68 -10.19 -31.85
N ASN A 38 13.80 -9.57 -32.25
CA ASN A 38 14.75 -8.92 -31.34
C ASN A 38 14.52 -7.40 -31.28
N ASP A 39 13.40 -6.90 -31.82
CA ASP A 39 13.05 -5.49 -31.74
C ASP A 39 12.68 -5.10 -30.29
N LEU A 40 13.53 -4.27 -29.69
CA LEU A 40 13.36 -3.78 -28.33
C LEU A 40 12.05 -3.01 -28.15
N ALA A 41 11.57 -2.28 -29.16
CA ALA A 41 10.31 -1.56 -29.10
C ALA A 41 9.10 -2.52 -29.03
N VAL A 42 9.17 -3.66 -29.74
CA VAL A 42 8.16 -4.71 -29.65
C VAL A 42 8.16 -5.34 -28.26
N LEU A 43 9.34 -5.59 -27.68
CA LEU A 43 9.45 -6.11 -26.32
C LEU A 43 8.94 -5.10 -25.28
N GLN A 44 9.25 -3.82 -25.41
CA GLN A 44 8.70 -2.75 -24.58
C GLN A 44 7.15 -2.74 -24.65
N ALA A 45 6.59 -2.77 -25.86
CA ALA A 45 5.14 -2.82 -26.06
C ALA A 45 4.51 -4.05 -25.39
N PHE A 46 5.16 -5.22 -25.48
CA PHE A 46 4.70 -6.44 -24.83
C PHE A 46 4.73 -6.30 -23.30
N VAL A 47 5.81 -5.79 -22.71
CA VAL A 47 5.92 -5.59 -21.25
C VAL A 47 4.90 -4.57 -20.73
N LEU A 48 4.63 -3.49 -21.49
CA LEU A 48 3.57 -2.53 -21.16
C LEU A 48 2.18 -3.18 -21.19
N PHE A 49 1.90 -3.98 -22.22
CA PHE A 49 0.66 -4.74 -22.34
C PHE A 49 0.45 -5.69 -21.14
N LEU A 50 1.49 -6.40 -20.72
CA LEU A 50 1.46 -7.27 -19.54
C LEU A 50 1.22 -6.48 -18.26
N SER A 51 1.93 -5.37 -18.09
CA SER A 51 1.82 -4.50 -16.91
C SER A 51 0.38 -3.99 -16.75
N LEU A 52 -0.28 -3.60 -17.84
CA LEU A 52 -1.67 -3.15 -17.81
C LEU A 52 -2.67 -4.31 -17.65
N SER A 53 -2.41 -5.46 -18.28
CA SER A 53 -3.28 -6.63 -18.20
C SER A 53 -3.38 -7.21 -16.79
N SER A 54 -2.40 -6.94 -15.91
CA SER A 54 -2.44 -7.34 -14.50
C SER A 54 -3.62 -6.73 -13.71
N PHE A 55 -4.22 -5.64 -14.22
CA PHE A 55 -5.37 -4.97 -13.62
C PHE A 55 -6.70 -5.31 -14.30
N THR A 56 -6.73 -6.37 -15.10
CA THR A 56 -7.92 -6.84 -15.83
C THR A 56 -8.29 -8.27 -15.42
N ASP A 57 -9.44 -8.77 -15.89
CA ASP A 57 -9.97 -10.10 -15.54
C ASP A 57 -9.06 -11.28 -15.95
N GLU A 58 -8.02 -11.02 -16.76
CA GLU A 58 -7.05 -12.01 -17.24
C GLU A 58 -5.71 -12.00 -16.50
N ALA A 59 -5.66 -11.44 -15.28
CA ALA A 59 -4.45 -11.41 -14.46
C ALA A 59 -3.73 -12.78 -14.34
N LYS A 60 -4.46 -13.90 -14.44
CA LYS A 60 -3.90 -15.26 -14.43
C LYS A 60 -2.95 -15.57 -15.59
N LEU A 61 -3.15 -14.95 -16.76
CA LEU A 61 -2.30 -15.15 -17.94
C LEU A 61 -1.02 -14.30 -17.89
N VAL A 62 -1.02 -13.24 -17.08
CA VAL A 62 0.10 -12.30 -17.00
C VAL A 62 1.35 -12.98 -16.46
N TRP A 63 1.23 -13.84 -15.45
CA TRP A 63 2.38 -14.52 -14.87
C TRP A 63 3.13 -15.44 -15.85
N PRO A 64 2.49 -16.40 -16.56
CA PRO A 64 3.20 -17.23 -17.54
C PRO A 64 3.78 -16.41 -18.69
N LEU A 65 3.06 -15.38 -19.17
CA LEU A 65 3.56 -14.50 -20.24
C LEU A 65 4.75 -13.63 -19.79
N THR A 66 4.81 -13.24 -18.50
CA THR A 66 5.97 -12.57 -17.90
C THR A 66 7.21 -13.46 -18.00
N GLY A 67 7.07 -14.76 -17.73
CA GLY A 67 8.17 -15.71 -17.91
C GLY A 67 8.61 -15.87 -19.37
N ILE A 68 7.70 -15.74 -20.35
CA ILE A 68 8.07 -15.72 -21.78
C ILE A 68 8.86 -14.45 -22.10
N ALA A 69 8.35 -13.28 -21.69
CA ALA A 69 9.01 -11.99 -21.90
C ALA A 69 10.44 -11.96 -21.32
N GLN A 70 10.64 -12.57 -20.14
CA GLN A 70 11.96 -12.70 -19.53
C GLN A 70 12.92 -13.51 -20.41
N ARG A 71 12.46 -14.64 -20.99
CA ARG A 71 13.29 -15.46 -21.87
C ARG A 71 13.67 -14.70 -23.14
N LEU A 72 12.72 -13.99 -23.77
CA LEU A 72 12.96 -13.16 -24.95
C LEU A 72 14.03 -12.09 -24.68
N LEU A 73 13.97 -11.45 -23.51
CA LEU A 73 14.96 -10.46 -23.12
C LEU A 73 16.37 -11.05 -22.95
N THR A 74 16.47 -12.27 -22.40
CA THR A 74 17.75 -12.95 -22.14
C THR A 74 18.39 -13.57 -23.40
N THR A 75 17.60 -14.00 -24.38
CA THR A 75 18.12 -14.61 -25.62
C THR A 75 18.76 -13.60 -26.55
N ASP A 76 18.36 -12.33 -26.44
CA ASP A 76 18.85 -11.23 -27.27
C ASP A 76 20.09 -10.57 -26.61
N SER A 77 21.05 -11.41 -26.21
CA SER A 77 22.33 -11.01 -25.58
C SER A 77 23.35 -10.44 -26.56
N THR A 78 22.93 -10.01 -27.76
CA THR A 78 23.78 -9.18 -28.61
C THR A 78 23.94 -7.85 -27.89
N GLY A 79 25.08 -7.68 -27.22
CA GLY A 79 25.44 -6.44 -26.54
C GLY A 79 25.20 -5.28 -27.50
N SER A 80 24.25 -4.43 -27.16
CA SER A 80 24.02 -3.22 -27.93
C SER A 80 25.12 -2.25 -27.54
N ASP A 81 25.94 -1.82 -28.51
CA ASP A 81 26.93 -0.76 -28.29
C ASP A 81 26.27 0.58 -27.92
N CYS A 82 24.93 0.69 -28.03
CA CYS A 82 24.16 1.85 -27.61
C CYS A 82 23.82 1.80 -26.11
N PRO A 83 24.31 2.76 -25.29
CA PRO A 83 24.03 2.81 -23.85
C PRO A 83 22.54 2.97 -23.50
N VAL A 84 21.76 3.58 -24.40
CA VAL A 84 20.31 3.80 -24.23
C VAL A 84 19.55 2.49 -24.28
N SER A 85 19.80 1.68 -25.32
CA SER A 85 19.18 0.37 -25.48
C SER A 85 19.51 -0.55 -24.30
N GLU A 86 20.74 -0.48 -23.79
CA GLU A 86 21.16 -1.27 -22.63
C GLU A 86 20.42 -0.86 -21.35
N GLU A 87 20.28 0.44 -21.08
CA GLU A 87 19.51 0.91 -19.92
C GLU A 87 18.01 0.59 -20.05
N ILE A 88 17.44 0.65 -21.27
CA ILE A 88 16.07 0.17 -21.52
C ILE A 88 15.96 -1.32 -21.20
N ARG A 89 16.95 -2.12 -21.61
CA ARG A 89 17.01 -3.57 -21.35
C ARG A 89 17.04 -3.85 -19.84
N HIS A 90 17.86 -3.12 -19.10
CA HIS A 90 17.89 -3.19 -17.63
C HIS A 90 16.52 -2.85 -17.02
N ARG A 91 15.88 -1.76 -17.45
CA ARG A 91 14.55 -1.36 -16.95
C ARG A 91 13.49 -2.43 -17.22
N LEU A 92 13.50 -3.04 -18.41
CA LEU A 92 12.59 -4.14 -18.77
C LEU A 92 12.85 -5.39 -17.92
N TYR A 93 14.12 -5.77 -17.76
CA TYR A 93 14.51 -6.90 -16.93
C TYR A 93 13.96 -6.75 -15.51
N TRP A 94 14.18 -5.60 -14.90
CA TRP A 94 13.76 -5.33 -13.53
C TRP A 94 12.24 -5.20 -13.37
N GLN A 95 11.54 -4.65 -14.37
CA GLN A 95 10.08 -4.64 -14.38
C GLN A 95 9.51 -6.06 -14.44
N LEU A 96 10.04 -6.91 -15.32
CA LEU A 96 9.62 -8.30 -15.44
C LEU A 96 9.96 -9.13 -14.18
N TRP A 97 11.15 -8.91 -13.62
CA TRP A 97 11.54 -9.53 -12.35
C TRP A 97 10.59 -9.14 -11.21
N TYR A 98 10.24 -7.84 -11.11
CA TYR A 98 9.27 -7.37 -10.11
C TYR A 98 7.89 -8.00 -10.31
N MET A 99 7.40 -8.09 -11.56
CA MET A 99 6.11 -8.71 -11.86
C MET A 99 6.07 -10.19 -11.47
N ASP A 100 7.13 -10.94 -11.74
CA ASP A 100 7.25 -12.35 -11.35
C ASP A 100 7.23 -12.50 -9.82
N LYS A 101 8.05 -11.71 -9.11
CA LYS A 101 8.05 -11.70 -7.64
C LYS A 101 6.70 -11.34 -7.07
N ARG A 102 6.04 -10.30 -7.59
CA ARG A 102 4.72 -9.88 -7.10
C ARG A 102 3.65 -10.94 -7.34
N ALA A 103 3.68 -11.63 -8.48
CA ALA A 103 2.74 -12.72 -8.76
C ALA A 103 2.90 -13.92 -7.80
N VAL A 104 4.13 -14.22 -7.37
CA VAL A 104 4.40 -15.26 -6.36
C VAL A 104 3.89 -14.82 -4.98
N GLU A 105 4.13 -13.55 -4.61
CA GLU A 105 3.62 -12.94 -3.37
C GLU A 105 2.09 -13.00 -3.29
N ASP A 106 1.39 -12.60 -4.37
CA ASP A 106 -0.08 -12.55 -4.42
C ASP A 106 -0.71 -13.95 -4.31
N GLN A 107 0.05 -15.02 -4.62
CA GLN A 107 -0.36 -16.42 -4.39
C GLN A 107 -0.10 -16.91 -2.96
N GLY A 108 0.45 -16.07 -2.08
CA GLY A 108 0.81 -16.42 -0.70
C GLY A 108 2.01 -17.36 -0.60
N LYS A 109 2.82 -17.47 -1.66
CA LYS A 109 4.04 -18.29 -1.67
C LYS A 109 5.24 -17.40 -1.35
N SER A 110 6.12 -17.87 -0.47
CA SER A 110 7.43 -17.23 -0.31
C SER A 110 8.28 -17.58 -1.52
N ALA A 111 8.67 -16.57 -2.30
CA ALA A 111 9.65 -16.77 -3.37
C ALA A 111 10.98 -17.15 -2.71
N LEU A 112 11.37 -18.43 -2.77
CA LEU A 112 12.73 -18.83 -2.48
C LEU A 112 13.61 -18.16 -3.53
N ASP A 113 14.31 -17.09 -3.14
CA ASP A 113 15.21 -16.37 -4.02
C ASP A 113 16.55 -17.10 -4.05
N THR A 114 16.62 -18.20 -4.81
CA THR A 114 17.85 -18.98 -4.96
C THR A 114 18.84 -18.32 -5.92
N THR A 115 18.43 -17.26 -6.63
CA THR A 115 19.25 -16.55 -7.60
C THR A 115 19.70 -15.21 -7.03
N GLN A 116 20.98 -15.11 -6.69
CA GLN A 116 21.62 -13.80 -6.54
C GLN A 116 21.51 -13.09 -7.90
N ASN A 117 20.65 -12.07 -7.99
CA ASN A 117 20.59 -11.25 -9.20
C ASN A 117 21.91 -10.52 -9.37
N THR A 118 22.71 -10.97 -10.34
CA THR A 118 24.00 -10.36 -10.72
C THR A 118 23.83 -9.10 -11.57
N VAL A 119 22.62 -8.85 -12.07
CA VAL A 119 22.29 -7.66 -12.88
C VAL A 119 22.31 -6.40 -12.00
N SER A 120 22.94 -5.33 -12.49
CA SER A 120 22.97 -4.02 -11.82
C SER A 120 21.58 -3.39 -11.77
N LEU A 121 21.32 -2.50 -10.80
CA LEU A 121 20.07 -1.74 -10.76
C LEU A 121 19.99 -0.74 -11.93
N PRO A 122 18.78 -0.40 -12.41
CA PRO A 122 18.60 0.70 -13.35
C PRO A 122 19.10 2.02 -12.79
N CYS A 123 19.49 2.93 -13.68
CA CYS A 123 19.97 4.24 -13.26
C CYS A 123 18.81 5.18 -12.91
N ASN A 124 18.95 5.94 -11.81
CA ASN A 124 18.01 7.03 -11.50
C ASN A 124 18.35 8.27 -12.33
N ILE A 125 18.04 8.21 -13.62
CA ILE A 125 18.24 9.29 -14.60
C ILE A 125 16.91 9.69 -15.23
N THR A 126 16.86 10.91 -15.75
CA THR A 126 15.75 11.44 -16.56
C THR A 126 15.81 10.89 -17.98
N ASP A 127 14.68 10.96 -18.70
CA ASP A 127 14.65 10.53 -20.10
C ASP A 127 15.55 11.39 -21.00
N ILE A 128 15.75 12.68 -20.67
CA ILE A 128 16.69 13.56 -21.39
C ILE A 128 18.14 13.07 -21.20
N GLU A 129 18.53 12.74 -19.97
CA GLU A 129 19.87 12.21 -19.69
C GLU A 129 20.08 10.83 -20.32
N LEU A 130 19.02 10.03 -20.38
CA LEU A 130 19.03 8.75 -21.08
C LEU A 130 19.27 8.95 -22.58
N ASP A 131 18.55 9.85 -23.24
CA ASP A 131 18.72 10.16 -24.66
C ASP A 131 20.13 10.70 -25.00
N LEU A 132 20.74 11.42 -24.05
CA LEU A 132 22.12 11.90 -24.15
C LEU A 132 23.17 10.82 -23.87
N GLY A 133 22.76 9.59 -23.54
CA GLY A 133 23.65 8.47 -23.24
C GLY A 133 24.38 8.59 -21.90
N HIS A 134 23.88 9.40 -20.96
CA HIS A 134 24.49 9.58 -19.64
C HIS A 134 24.14 8.45 -18.65
N THR A 135 24.30 7.19 -19.07
CA THR A 135 23.87 5.98 -18.33
C THR A 135 24.91 5.44 -17.34
N SER A 136 25.84 6.28 -16.87
CA SER A 136 26.86 5.87 -15.91
C SER A 136 26.27 5.68 -14.50
N PRO A 137 26.74 4.67 -13.72
CA PRO A 137 26.39 4.52 -12.30
C PRO A 137 26.71 5.75 -11.43
N THR A 138 27.61 6.64 -11.89
CA THR A 138 27.94 7.90 -11.22
C THR A 138 26.87 8.98 -11.41
N THR A 139 25.99 8.85 -12.41
CA THR A 139 24.94 9.81 -12.77
C THR A 139 23.63 9.51 -12.02
N GLN A 140 23.69 9.17 -10.74
CA GLN A 140 22.49 8.89 -9.95
C GLN A 140 21.90 10.21 -9.45
N ASN A 141 20.75 10.60 -9.98
CA ASN A 141 20.06 11.77 -9.47
C ASN A 141 19.59 11.55 -8.03
N THR A 142 19.73 12.59 -7.22
CA THR A 142 19.14 12.68 -5.88
C THR A 142 17.70 13.19 -5.92
N LYS A 143 17.27 13.68 -7.10
CA LYS A 143 15.91 14.15 -7.37
C LYS A 143 15.05 13.04 -7.99
N TRP A 144 13.75 13.29 -7.99
CA TRP A 144 12.76 12.46 -8.67
C TRP A 144 13.02 12.43 -10.17
N THR A 145 12.99 11.23 -10.75
CA THR A 145 13.02 10.98 -12.21
C THR A 145 11.97 9.94 -12.58
N GLU A 146 11.79 9.69 -13.87
CA GLU A 146 10.87 8.69 -14.42
C GLU A 146 11.17 7.27 -13.90
N ALA A 147 12.43 6.97 -13.58
CA ALA A 147 12.86 5.69 -13.02
C ALA A 147 12.55 5.55 -11.51
N SER A 148 12.30 6.65 -10.79
CA SER A 148 12.17 6.64 -9.33
C SER A 148 11.06 5.71 -8.83
N PHE A 149 9.90 5.67 -9.50
CA PHE A 149 8.80 4.79 -9.09
C PHE A 149 9.10 3.29 -9.31
N LEU A 150 9.87 2.93 -10.33
CA LEU A 150 10.38 1.57 -10.52
C LEU A 150 11.37 1.23 -9.39
N LEU A 151 12.33 2.12 -9.14
CA LEU A 151 13.39 1.89 -8.13
C LEU A 151 12.82 1.71 -6.71
N ILE A 152 11.78 2.47 -6.33
CA ILE A 152 11.06 2.25 -5.06
C ILE A 152 10.54 0.82 -4.96
N ARG A 153 9.91 0.31 -6.03
CA ARG A 153 9.35 -1.06 -6.05
C ARG A 153 10.45 -2.13 -5.97
N LEU A 154 11.59 -1.89 -6.64
CA LEU A 154 12.74 -2.78 -6.58
C LEU A 154 13.38 -2.82 -5.19
N ASP A 155 13.51 -1.66 -4.53
CA ASP A 155 14.04 -1.56 -3.18
C ASP A 155 13.22 -2.38 -2.19
N ILE A 156 11.89 -2.34 -2.31
CA ILE A 156 10.97 -3.11 -1.48
C ILE A 156 11.08 -4.61 -1.78
N ALA A 157 10.97 -5.00 -3.05
CA ALA A 157 11.04 -6.40 -3.45
C ALA A 157 12.37 -7.06 -3.03
N ARG A 158 13.51 -6.38 -3.20
CA ARG A 158 14.81 -6.86 -2.74
C ARG A 158 14.89 -6.97 -1.21
N THR A 159 14.38 -5.98 -0.50
CA THR A 159 14.34 -6.01 0.97
C THR A 159 13.54 -7.22 1.43
N ARG A 160 12.38 -7.48 0.81
CA ARG A 160 11.54 -8.64 1.11
C ARG A 160 12.26 -9.96 0.84
N SER A 161 13.00 -10.11 -0.26
CA SER A 161 13.87 -11.28 -0.48
C SER A 161 14.89 -11.47 0.64
N SER A 162 15.51 -10.39 1.14
CA SER A 162 16.42 -10.46 2.29
C SER A 162 15.75 -10.84 3.61
N LEU A 163 14.44 -10.63 3.76
CA LEU A 163 13.70 -11.08 4.95
C LEU A 163 13.61 -12.61 5.04
N ALA A 164 13.68 -13.32 3.91
CA ALA A 164 13.66 -14.78 3.89
C ALA A 164 14.94 -15.40 4.50
N THR A 165 16.07 -14.70 4.36
CA THR A 165 17.38 -15.15 4.87
C THR A 165 17.70 -14.64 6.28
N ALA A 166 17.00 -13.60 6.74
CA ALA A 166 17.20 -13.02 8.08
C ALA A 166 16.78 -13.99 9.19
N GLN A 167 17.63 -14.12 10.20
CA GLN A 167 17.51 -15.14 11.25
C GLN A 167 16.65 -14.70 12.43
N SER A 168 16.61 -13.40 12.72
CA SER A 168 15.90 -12.87 13.88
C SER A 168 14.80 -11.89 13.50
N LEU A 169 13.78 -11.78 14.36
CA LEU A 169 12.74 -10.76 14.21
C LEU A 169 13.35 -9.35 14.18
N TYR A 170 14.28 -9.06 15.09
CA TYR A 170 14.97 -7.77 15.16
C TYR A 170 15.71 -7.41 13.86
N GLU A 171 16.41 -8.37 13.26
CA GLU A 171 17.08 -8.16 11.97
C GLU A 171 16.08 -7.86 10.85
N LYS A 172 14.94 -8.57 10.81
CA LYS A 172 13.86 -8.32 9.85
C LYS A 172 13.28 -6.92 10.02
N GLU A 173 12.98 -6.50 11.26
CA GLU A 173 12.50 -5.15 11.57
C GLU A 173 13.49 -4.07 11.10
N GLN A 174 14.79 -4.26 11.34
CA GLN A 174 15.84 -3.34 10.87
C GLN A 174 15.92 -3.25 9.35
N LEU A 175 15.82 -4.38 8.64
CA LEU A 175 15.81 -4.40 7.17
C LEU A 175 14.63 -3.59 6.61
N ILE A 176 13.44 -3.78 7.16
CA ILE A 176 12.25 -3.02 6.76
C ILE A 176 12.44 -1.53 7.06
N GLN A 177 12.95 -1.18 8.24
CA GLN A 177 13.18 0.21 8.62
C GLN A 177 14.20 0.89 7.69
N ARG A 178 15.33 0.24 7.39
CA ARG A 178 16.34 0.76 6.44
C ARG A 178 15.76 0.95 5.04
N CYS A 179 14.90 0.04 4.59
CA CYS A 179 14.21 0.19 3.32
C CYS A 179 13.30 1.42 3.30
N HIS A 180 12.48 1.59 4.35
CA HIS A 180 11.63 2.76 4.50
C HIS A 180 12.42 4.08 4.47
N ASP A 181 13.52 4.15 5.23
CA ASP A 181 14.35 5.35 5.33
C ASP A 181 15.10 5.64 4.02
N ARG A 182 15.52 4.59 3.29
CA ARG A 182 16.13 4.71 1.96
C ARG A 182 15.15 5.26 0.93
N ILE A 183 13.92 4.71 0.89
CA ILE A 183 12.89 5.19 -0.03
C ILE A 183 12.55 6.66 0.26
N LYS A 184 12.40 6.99 1.55
CA LYS A 184 12.06 8.34 1.99
C LYS A 184 13.15 9.35 1.62
N SER A 185 14.41 9.03 1.93
CA SER A 185 15.52 9.95 1.71
C SER A 185 15.91 10.08 0.24
N ARG A 186 15.91 8.98 -0.53
CA ARG A 186 16.42 8.95 -1.90
C ARG A 186 15.39 9.38 -2.95
N TYR A 187 14.12 9.04 -2.77
CA TYR A 187 13.10 9.26 -3.81
C TYR A 187 12.02 10.24 -3.34
N LEU A 188 11.48 10.04 -2.13
CA LEU A 188 10.33 10.82 -1.69
C LEU A 188 10.69 12.21 -1.14
N ALA A 189 11.95 12.47 -0.79
CA ALA A 189 12.40 13.76 -0.29
C ALA A 189 12.22 14.91 -1.30
N SER A 190 12.33 14.61 -2.59
CA SER A 190 12.14 15.57 -3.69
C SER A 190 10.70 15.64 -4.21
N CYS A 191 9.78 14.82 -3.67
CA CYS A 191 8.39 14.76 -4.11
C CYS A 191 7.56 15.91 -3.50
N ASP A 192 7.33 16.96 -4.28
CA ASP A 192 6.55 18.15 -3.90
C ASP A 192 5.01 17.94 -3.87
N GLY A 193 4.53 16.76 -4.27
CA GLY A 193 3.09 16.43 -4.32
C GLY A 193 2.30 17.10 -5.46
N LYS A 194 2.96 17.82 -6.38
CA LYS A 194 2.28 18.46 -7.52
C LYS A 194 1.99 17.50 -8.68
N GLN A 195 2.80 16.46 -8.80
CA GLN A 195 2.61 15.43 -9.82
C GLN A 195 1.80 14.26 -9.27
N PRO A 196 0.84 13.70 -10.04
CA PRO A 196 0.04 12.56 -9.58
C PRO A 196 0.91 11.37 -9.17
N ILE A 197 2.01 11.14 -9.88
CA ILE A 197 2.92 10.02 -9.60
C ILE A 197 3.60 10.14 -8.23
N HIS A 198 3.87 11.37 -7.74
CA HIS A 198 4.41 11.58 -6.39
C HIS A 198 3.44 11.07 -5.32
N TRP A 199 2.14 11.30 -5.52
CA TRP A 199 1.12 10.79 -4.63
C TRP A 199 1.09 9.26 -4.66
N LEU A 200 1.09 8.66 -5.85
CA LEU A 200 1.09 7.21 -6.01
C LEU A 200 2.33 6.58 -5.37
N ALA A 201 3.51 7.16 -5.59
CA ALA A 201 4.77 6.66 -5.05
C ALA A 201 4.77 6.64 -3.52
N LYS A 202 4.39 7.75 -2.88
CA LYS A 202 4.23 7.83 -1.41
C LYS A 202 3.21 6.80 -0.91
N HIS A 203 2.14 6.61 -1.65
CA HIS A 203 1.07 5.69 -1.29
C HIS A 203 1.52 4.23 -1.37
N VAL A 204 1.97 3.79 -2.54
CA VAL A 204 2.43 2.42 -2.81
C VAL A 204 3.61 2.05 -1.92
N SER A 205 4.58 2.96 -1.70
CA SER A 205 5.69 2.68 -0.79
C SER A 205 5.21 2.44 0.64
N SER A 206 4.23 3.20 1.11
CA SER A 206 3.66 3.04 2.46
C SER A 206 2.90 1.73 2.60
N VAL A 207 2.11 1.35 1.58
CA VAL A 207 1.37 0.08 1.54
C VAL A 207 2.33 -1.10 1.58
N LEU A 208 3.28 -1.16 0.64
CA LEU A 208 4.17 -2.31 0.50
C LEU A 208 5.16 -2.44 1.66
N VAL A 209 5.60 -1.32 2.28
CA VAL A 209 6.38 -1.38 3.52
C VAL A 209 5.53 -1.91 4.68
N ALA A 210 4.27 -1.49 4.79
CA ALA A 210 3.36 -2.00 5.82
C ALA A 210 3.07 -3.50 5.63
N GLU A 211 2.92 -3.97 4.38
CA GLU A 211 2.81 -5.41 4.08
C GLU A 211 4.00 -6.20 4.64
N MET A 212 5.24 -5.76 4.42
CA MET A 212 6.42 -6.43 4.98
C MET A 212 6.38 -6.50 6.52
N TRP A 213 5.93 -5.42 7.18
CA TRP A 213 5.72 -5.45 8.64
C TRP A 213 4.68 -6.49 9.04
N PHE A 214 3.53 -6.53 8.37
CA PHE A 214 2.48 -7.51 8.66
C PHE A 214 2.95 -8.95 8.42
N GLU A 215 3.68 -9.22 7.34
CA GLU A 215 4.22 -10.54 7.01
C GLU A 215 5.16 -11.05 8.11
N VAL A 216 6.13 -10.23 8.52
CA VAL A 216 7.12 -10.58 9.54
C VAL A 216 6.48 -10.88 10.89
N HIS A 217 5.47 -10.09 11.26
CA HIS A 217 4.80 -10.24 12.55
C HIS A 217 3.70 -11.31 12.55
N SER A 218 3.00 -11.51 11.44
CA SER A 218 1.99 -12.57 11.29
C SER A 218 2.63 -13.96 11.28
N ALA A 219 3.81 -14.13 10.67
CA ALA A 219 4.52 -15.41 10.67
C ALA A 219 5.09 -15.78 12.06
N ALA A 220 5.42 -14.77 12.87
CA ALA A 220 6.01 -14.96 14.19
C ALA A 220 5.01 -15.49 15.24
N CYS A 221 3.70 -15.48 14.97
CA CYS A 221 2.72 -15.54 16.04
C CYS A 221 1.49 -16.36 15.62
N SER A 222 1.56 -17.67 15.87
CA SER A 222 0.57 -18.67 15.45
C SER A 222 -0.74 -18.66 16.28
N SER A 223 -0.84 -17.87 17.36
CA SER A 223 -1.97 -18.01 18.30
C SER A 223 -2.63 -16.72 18.81
N THR A 224 -2.03 -15.53 18.70
CA THR A 224 -2.72 -14.30 19.15
C THR A 224 -2.25 -13.04 18.41
N LEU A 225 -3.10 -12.54 17.51
CA LEU A 225 -2.87 -11.34 16.69
C LEU A 225 -2.61 -10.05 17.50
N GLY A 226 -3.02 -10.02 18.77
CA GLY A 226 -2.90 -8.85 19.64
C GLY A 226 -1.52 -8.61 20.26
N ALA A 227 -0.57 -9.57 20.18
CA ALA A 227 0.72 -9.50 20.89
C ALA A 227 1.94 -9.29 19.97
N MET A 228 1.75 -8.77 18.76
CA MET A 228 2.65 -9.05 17.62
C MET A 228 3.64 -7.97 17.19
N ILE A 229 3.83 -6.82 17.87
CA ILE A 229 4.90 -5.87 17.51
C ILE A 229 5.61 -5.44 18.78
N SER A 230 6.88 -5.79 18.92
CA SER A 230 7.65 -5.61 20.16
C SER A 230 7.79 -4.13 20.56
N SER A 231 7.89 -3.24 19.56
CA SER A 231 7.97 -1.80 19.78
C SER A 231 6.60 -1.14 19.78
N ARG A 232 6.22 -0.52 20.92
CA ARG A 232 4.99 0.28 21.04
C ARG A 232 4.93 1.42 20.02
N SER A 233 6.07 2.04 19.71
CA SER A 233 6.14 3.13 18.73
C SER A 233 5.94 2.64 17.30
N THR A 234 6.51 1.49 16.94
CA THR A 234 6.30 0.84 15.64
C THR A 234 4.85 0.42 15.48
N ARG A 235 4.25 -0.19 16.52
CA ARG A 235 2.83 -0.58 16.53
C ARG A 235 1.90 0.61 16.31
N ALA A 236 2.15 1.74 16.98
CA ALA A 236 1.37 2.96 16.81
C ALA A 236 1.50 3.55 15.39
N LYS A 237 2.72 3.57 14.83
CA LYS A 237 2.96 4.00 13.44
C LYS A 237 2.24 3.08 12.45
N LEU A 238 2.34 1.77 12.64
CA LEU A 238 1.69 0.80 11.76
C LEU A 238 0.16 0.89 11.84
N PHE A 239 -0.41 1.17 13.02
CA PHE A 239 -1.85 1.41 13.16
C PHE A 239 -2.29 2.63 12.36
N SER A 240 -1.61 3.77 12.51
CA SER A 240 -1.90 4.97 11.71
C SER A 240 -1.77 4.71 10.20
N THR A 241 -0.72 4.02 9.79
CA THR A 241 -0.51 3.61 8.39
C THR A 241 -1.63 2.69 7.90
N ALA A 242 -2.01 1.67 8.68
CA ALA A 242 -3.07 0.73 8.35
C ALA A 242 -4.41 1.44 8.16
N VAL A 243 -4.76 2.36 9.06
CA VAL A 243 -5.93 3.24 8.94
C VAL A 243 -5.89 4.04 7.63
N SER A 244 -4.73 4.64 7.30
CA SER A 244 -4.54 5.38 6.05
C SER A 244 -4.68 4.51 4.79
N ILE A 245 -4.30 3.23 4.87
CA ILE A 245 -4.46 2.24 3.79
C ILE A 245 -5.94 1.86 3.63
N ILE A 246 -6.66 1.56 4.72
CA ILE A 246 -8.09 1.21 4.61
C ILE A 246 -8.97 2.38 4.14
N ASP A 247 -8.48 3.60 4.33
CA ASP A 247 -9.09 4.86 3.90
C ASP A 247 -8.82 5.23 2.43
N ILE A 248 -8.11 4.39 1.67
CA ILE A 248 -7.71 4.67 0.28
C ILE A 248 -8.87 5.15 -0.60
N PRO A 249 -10.04 4.48 -0.66
CA PRO A 249 -11.04 4.90 -1.63
C PRO A 249 -11.62 6.28 -1.35
N ARG A 250 -11.67 6.70 -0.09
CA ARG A 250 -12.03 8.07 0.30
C ARG A 250 -10.95 9.05 -0.16
N ARG A 251 -9.68 8.75 0.13
CA ARG A 251 -8.53 9.59 -0.31
C ARG A 251 -8.45 9.73 -1.83
N VAL A 252 -8.71 8.66 -2.57
CA VAL A 252 -8.77 8.67 -4.04
C VAL A 252 -9.92 9.54 -4.55
N HIS A 253 -11.03 9.58 -3.83
CA HIS A 253 -12.17 10.44 -4.16
C HIS A 253 -11.91 11.92 -3.88
N GLU A 254 -11.26 12.23 -2.76
CA GLU A 254 -11.05 13.61 -2.30
C GLU A 254 -9.82 14.29 -2.93
N ASP A 255 -8.73 13.55 -3.15
CA ASP A 255 -7.46 14.12 -3.60
C ASP A 255 -7.38 14.14 -5.15
N PRO A 256 -7.27 15.32 -5.79
CA PRO A 256 -7.16 15.43 -7.24
C PRO A 256 -5.99 14.63 -7.84
N GLN A 257 -4.86 14.55 -7.13
CA GLN A 257 -3.67 13.83 -7.57
C GLN A 257 -3.90 12.31 -7.53
N ALA A 258 -4.72 11.84 -6.59
CA ALA A 258 -5.07 10.43 -6.44
C ALA A 258 -6.08 9.95 -7.50
N LYS A 259 -6.97 10.83 -7.98
CA LYS A 259 -8.00 10.49 -8.98
C LYS A 259 -7.41 9.88 -10.26
N ALA A 260 -6.22 10.32 -10.66
CA ALA A 260 -5.48 9.79 -11.81
C ALA A 260 -5.21 8.28 -11.71
N TRP A 261 -5.08 7.76 -10.49
CA TRP A 261 -4.72 6.37 -10.19
C TRP A 261 -5.88 5.52 -9.69
N SER A 262 -7.11 6.05 -9.77
CA SER A 262 -8.32 5.33 -9.37
C SER A 262 -8.51 3.99 -10.08
N TRP A 263 -8.00 3.83 -11.30
CA TRP A 263 -8.03 2.55 -12.03
C TRP A 263 -7.06 1.52 -11.45
N LEU A 264 -5.92 1.97 -10.95
CA LEU A 264 -4.83 1.14 -10.43
C LEU A 264 -5.16 0.61 -9.02
N LEU A 265 -5.82 1.43 -8.19
CA LEU A 265 -6.00 1.15 -6.76
C LEU A 265 -7.34 0.47 -6.42
N LYS A 266 -8.18 0.16 -7.42
CA LYS A 266 -9.50 -0.47 -7.23
C LYS A 266 -9.46 -1.93 -6.75
N GLY A 267 -8.39 -2.66 -7.06
CA GLY A 267 -8.29 -4.11 -6.84
C GLY A 267 -7.57 -4.55 -5.56
N TYR A 268 -7.13 -3.63 -4.71
CA TYR A 268 -6.31 -3.99 -3.55
C TYR A 268 -7.17 -4.49 -2.39
N LEU A 269 -7.20 -5.81 -2.15
CA LEU A 269 -7.89 -6.43 -1.01
C LEU A 269 -7.10 -6.20 0.28
N GLN A 270 -7.53 -5.25 1.10
CA GLN A 270 -6.82 -4.77 2.29
C GLN A 270 -7.01 -5.66 3.54
N PHE A 271 -7.04 -6.99 3.39
CA PHE A 271 -7.34 -7.89 4.50
C PHE A 271 -6.39 -7.68 5.69
N GLN A 272 -5.07 -7.66 5.46
CA GLN A 272 -4.07 -7.54 6.53
C GLN A 272 -4.17 -6.19 7.29
N PRO A 273 -4.20 -5.02 6.62
CA PRO A 273 -4.45 -3.74 7.29
C PRO A 273 -5.77 -3.71 8.09
N LEU A 274 -6.85 -4.23 7.51
CA LEU A 274 -8.17 -4.22 8.15
C LEU A 274 -8.22 -5.15 9.37
N LEU A 275 -7.59 -6.31 9.27
CA LEU A 275 -7.45 -7.28 10.36
C LEU A 275 -6.65 -6.68 11.52
N PHE A 276 -5.53 -6.02 11.21
CA PHE A 276 -4.71 -5.34 12.21
C PHE A 276 -5.49 -4.23 12.91
N VAL A 277 -6.18 -3.36 12.16
CA VAL A 277 -7.01 -2.29 12.74
C VAL A 277 -8.12 -2.87 13.63
N ALA A 278 -8.83 -3.90 13.18
CA ALA A 278 -9.88 -4.54 13.98
C ALA A 278 -9.34 -5.15 15.28
N ALA A 279 -8.16 -5.76 15.23
CA ALA A 279 -7.49 -6.30 16.41
C ALA A 279 -7.03 -5.20 17.38
N GLU A 280 -6.43 -4.12 16.88
CA GLU A 280 -6.05 -2.96 17.69
C GLU A 280 -7.26 -2.34 18.39
N LEU A 281 -8.35 -2.10 17.67
CA LEU A 281 -9.59 -1.52 18.20
C LEU A 281 -10.20 -2.35 19.33
N SER A 282 -10.01 -3.67 19.31
CA SER A 282 -10.47 -4.56 20.38
C SER A 282 -9.76 -4.32 21.72
N SER A 283 -8.60 -3.65 21.72
CA SER A 283 -7.75 -3.42 22.89
C SER A 283 -7.57 -1.95 23.27
N ARG A 284 -7.83 -1.01 22.35
CA ARG A 284 -7.65 0.44 22.56
C ARG A 284 -8.82 1.09 23.31
N SER A 285 -8.51 2.19 24.01
CA SER A 285 -9.50 3.04 24.67
C SER A 285 -10.18 3.99 23.68
N MET A 286 -11.44 4.31 23.96
CA MET A 286 -12.34 5.17 23.17
C MET A 286 -12.00 6.66 23.16
N GLY A 287 -11.09 7.13 24.03
CA GLY A 287 -10.76 8.55 24.15
C GLY A 287 -9.86 9.11 23.04
N ASP A 288 -9.32 8.26 22.17
CA ASP A 288 -8.40 8.65 21.10
C ASP A 288 -9.18 8.93 19.80
N SER A 289 -9.08 10.16 19.28
CA SER A 289 -9.69 10.58 18.01
C SER A 289 -9.28 9.68 16.83
N LEU A 290 -8.04 9.17 16.85
CA LEU A 290 -7.57 8.22 15.84
C LEU A 290 -8.34 6.90 15.91
N SER A 291 -8.66 6.40 17.11
CA SER A 291 -9.43 5.16 17.28
C SER A 291 -10.84 5.31 16.71
N VAL A 292 -11.52 6.44 17.00
CA VAL A 292 -12.87 6.72 16.47
C VAL A 292 -12.87 6.72 14.94
N ARG A 293 -11.94 7.47 14.33
CA ARG A 293 -11.79 7.47 12.87
C ARG A 293 -11.46 6.08 12.32
N ALA A 294 -10.56 5.35 12.98
CA ALA A 294 -10.19 4.00 12.55
C ALA A 294 -11.39 3.04 12.54
N TRP A 295 -12.29 3.16 13.50
CA TRP A 295 -13.54 2.39 13.54
C TRP A 295 -14.43 2.67 12.32
N GLU A 296 -14.64 3.96 12.00
CA GLU A 296 -15.53 4.39 10.91
C GLU A 296 -15.00 3.90 9.56
N VAL A 297 -13.70 4.08 9.35
CA VAL A 297 -13.02 3.65 8.13
C VAL A 297 -13.02 2.13 8.04
N ALA A 298 -12.80 1.39 9.13
CA ALA A 298 -12.81 -0.06 9.12
C ALA A 298 -14.18 -0.64 8.77
N HIS A 299 -15.27 -0.11 9.33
CA HIS A 299 -16.63 -0.53 8.99
C HIS A 299 -16.97 -0.24 7.53
N THR A 300 -16.64 0.98 7.07
CA THR A 300 -16.83 1.36 5.67
C THR A 300 -16.01 0.45 4.74
N ALA A 301 -14.78 0.12 5.12
CA ALA A 301 -13.91 -0.75 4.33
C ALA A 301 -14.43 -2.18 4.25
N PHE A 302 -14.86 -2.77 5.37
CA PHE A 302 -15.45 -4.10 5.41
C PHE A 302 -16.77 -4.18 4.64
N GLY A 303 -17.61 -3.14 4.72
CA GLY A 303 -18.88 -3.06 3.99
C GLY A 303 -18.72 -3.07 2.45
N ARG A 304 -17.56 -2.65 1.93
CA ARG A 304 -17.24 -2.71 0.50
C ARG A 304 -16.89 -4.12 -0.01
N TRP A 305 -16.63 -5.07 0.88
CA TRP A 305 -16.26 -6.42 0.47
C TRP A 305 -17.45 -7.15 -0.17
N PRO A 306 -17.24 -7.85 -1.31
CA PRO A 306 -18.26 -8.70 -1.89
C PRO A 306 -18.83 -9.67 -0.86
N GLU A 307 -20.11 -10.00 -0.99
CA GLU A 307 -20.79 -10.86 -0.02
C GLU A 307 -20.12 -12.24 0.11
N ASP A 308 -19.72 -12.83 -1.02
CA ASP A 308 -19.00 -14.11 -1.04
C ASP A 308 -17.68 -14.02 -0.27
N THR A 309 -16.94 -12.91 -0.41
CA THR A 309 -15.69 -12.66 0.33
C THR A 309 -15.96 -12.52 1.83
N ARG A 310 -17.04 -11.85 2.23
CA ARG A 310 -17.43 -11.72 3.66
C ARG A 310 -17.83 -13.05 4.28
N ARG A 311 -18.36 -13.99 3.50
CA ARG A 311 -18.73 -15.34 3.96
C ARG A 311 -17.54 -16.28 4.17
N THR A 312 -16.36 -15.95 3.64
CA THR A 312 -15.13 -16.72 3.87
C THR A 312 -14.72 -16.72 5.34
N ARG A 313 -13.80 -17.62 5.73
CA ARG A 313 -13.21 -17.64 7.09
C ARG A 313 -12.61 -16.29 7.49
N GLN A 314 -11.93 -15.62 6.55
CA GLN A 314 -11.32 -14.31 6.76
C GLN A 314 -12.37 -13.23 7.00
N GLY A 315 -13.45 -13.22 6.20
CA GLY A 315 -14.56 -12.29 6.37
C GLY A 315 -15.27 -12.46 7.72
N LYS A 316 -15.58 -13.69 8.10
CA LYS A 316 -16.20 -14.01 9.41
C LYS A 316 -15.31 -13.61 10.59
N LEU A 317 -13.99 -13.78 10.47
CA LEU A 317 -13.04 -13.36 11.50
C LEU A 317 -13.07 -11.83 11.70
N LEU A 318 -13.03 -11.07 10.61
CA LEU A 318 -13.11 -9.60 10.67
C LEU A 318 -14.42 -9.13 11.28
N ASP A 319 -15.53 -9.71 10.84
CA ASP A 319 -16.86 -9.38 11.36
C ASP A 319 -16.95 -9.62 12.87
N SER A 320 -16.42 -10.75 13.33
CA SER A 320 -16.33 -11.07 14.77
C SER A 320 -15.50 -10.06 15.55
N LEU A 321 -14.33 -9.66 15.03
CA LEU A 321 -13.44 -8.70 15.70
C LEU A 321 -14.05 -7.29 15.76
N LEU A 322 -14.67 -6.85 14.66
CA LEU A 322 -15.33 -5.54 14.59
C LEU A 322 -16.54 -5.50 15.52
N SER A 323 -17.36 -6.55 15.55
CA SER A 323 -18.52 -6.66 16.45
C SER A 323 -18.12 -6.66 17.92
N LYS A 324 -17.11 -7.45 18.31
CA LYS A 324 -16.57 -7.47 19.68
C LYS A 324 -16.05 -6.10 20.10
N SER A 325 -15.32 -5.43 19.21
CA SER A 325 -14.84 -4.07 19.46
C SER A 325 -16.01 -3.11 19.67
N GLN A 326 -17.05 -3.20 18.85
CA GLN A 326 -18.25 -2.37 18.96
C GLN A 326 -19.04 -2.59 20.26
N GLU A 327 -19.19 -3.82 20.71
CA GLU A 327 -19.87 -4.15 21.98
C GLU A 327 -19.12 -3.58 23.18
N ARG A 328 -17.80 -3.80 23.25
CA ARG A 328 -16.95 -3.23 24.30
C ARG A 328 -17.05 -1.71 24.33
N TRP A 329 -17.02 -1.09 23.15
CA TRP A 329 -17.13 0.34 22.95
C TRP A 329 -18.48 0.91 23.39
N ARG A 330 -19.58 0.18 23.15
CA ARG A 330 -20.90 0.52 23.67
C ARG A 330 -20.94 0.45 25.20
N GLY A 331 -20.38 -0.60 25.80
CA GLY A 331 -20.28 -0.74 27.26
C GLY A 331 -19.51 0.42 27.90
N MET A 332 -18.34 0.77 27.38
CA MET A 332 -17.53 1.89 27.88
C MET A 332 -18.26 3.24 27.79
N ARG A 333 -19.06 3.48 26.74
CA ARG A 333 -19.87 4.71 26.63
C ARG A 333 -20.98 4.75 27.66
N GLN A 334 -21.64 3.61 27.92
CA GLN A 334 -22.68 3.52 28.95
C GLN A 334 -22.08 3.75 30.34
N GLU A 335 -20.95 3.15 30.66
CA GLU A 335 -20.23 3.35 31.93
C GLU A 335 -19.78 4.81 32.11
N ALA A 336 -19.21 5.44 31.08
CA ALA A 336 -18.80 6.84 31.13
C ALA A 336 -19.98 7.81 31.28
N ALA A 337 -21.11 7.53 30.62
CA ALA A 337 -22.34 8.31 30.76
C ALA A 337 -22.93 8.17 32.17
N LEU A 338 -22.93 6.96 32.73
CA LEU A 338 -23.37 6.71 34.12
C LEU A 338 -22.45 7.39 35.14
N ALA A 339 -21.12 7.34 34.94
CA ALA A 339 -20.17 8.02 35.81
C ALA A 339 -20.34 9.55 35.76
N THR A 340 -20.60 10.10 34.58
CA THR A 340 -20.86 11.55 34.39
C THR A 340 -22.19 11.95 35.03
N ALA A 341 -23.24 11.13 34.89
CA ALA A 341 -24.52 11.35 35.54
C ALA A 341 -24.39 11.33 37.08
N SER A 342 -23.63 10.36 37.63
CA SER A 342 -23.37 10.25 39.07
C SER A 342 -22.62 11.46 39.64
N LEU A 343 -21.67 12.03 38.87
CA LEU A 343 -20.94 13.24 39.26
C LEU A 343 -21.83 14.51 39.26
N LEU A 344 -22.86 14.55 38.43
CA LEU A 344 -23.83 15.65 38.36
C LEU A 344 -24.93 15.56 39.44
N THR A 345 -25.11 14.39 40.05
CA THR A 345 -26.07 14.15 41.15
C THR A 345 -25.49 14.32 42.55
N VAL A 346 -24.23 14.76 42.72
CA VAL A 346 -23.72 15.11 44.06
C VAL A 346 -24.50 16.31 44.58
N PRO A 347 -25.25 16.21 45.70
CA PRO A 347 -25.99 17.34 46.24
C PRO A 347 -25.01 18.42 46.67
N LEU A 348 -25.31 19.68 46.34
CA LEU A 348 -24.74 20.84 47.05
C LEU A 348 -25.03 20.61 48.53
N ALA A 349 -23.99 20.32 49.32
CA ALA A 349 -24.13 20.25 50.76
C ALA A 349 -24.61 21.61 51.27
N ASP A 350 -25.76 21.61 51.95
CA ASP A 350 -26.32 22.78 52.61
C ASP A 350 -25.27 23.44 53.50
N GLU A 351 -25.04 24.75 53.29
CA GLU A 351 -24.33 25.58 54.25
C GLU A 351 -25.08 25.53 55.60
N PRO A 352 -24.41 25.28 56.73
CA PRO A 352 -25.06 25.36 58.02
C PRO A 352 -25.42 26.82 58.33
N ALA A 353 -26.68 27.03 58.69
CA ALA A 353 -27.24 28.31 59.09
C ALA A 353 -26.40 28.98 60.18
N ARG A 354 -25.98 30.22 59.95
CA ARG A 354 -25.43 31.11 60.98
C ARG A 354 -26.51 31.37 62.03
N GLU A 355 -26.33 30.82 63.23
CA GLU A 355 -27.04 31.26 64.43
C GLU A 355 -26.72 32.75 64.69
N SER A 356 -27.76 33.57 64.57
CA SER A 356 -27.76 34.97 64.97
C SER A 356 -27.91 35.04 66.49
N ASP A 357 -26.81 35.24 67.19
CA ASP A 357 -26.82 35.50 68.62
C ASP A 357 -27.28 36.94 68.86
N LYS A 358 -28.47 37.09 69.48
CA LYS A 358 -29.06 38.37 69.86
C LYS A 358 -28.49 38.82 71.20
N SER A 359 -27.89 40.00 71.17
CA SER A 359 -27.59 40.87 72.29
C SER A 359 -28.77 41.06 73.26
N SER A 360 -28.52 41.11 74.58
CA SER A 360 -28.54 42.32 75.46
C SER A 360 -29.01 41.90 76.89
N PRO A 361 -28.96 42.74 77.96
CA PRO A 361 -28.19 43.96 78.22
C PRO A 361 -27.45 43.97 79.59
N SER A 362 -26.63 45.00 79.76
CA SER A 362 -26.09 45.60 80.98
C SER A 362 -27.05 45.76 82.17
N CYS A 363 -26.55 45.59 83.40
CA CYS A 363 -26.82 46.52 84.51
C CYS A 363 -25.84 46.34 85.71
N GLN A 364 -25.27 47.48 86.11
CA GLN A 364 -24.59 47.86 87.38
C GLN A 364 -23.17 47.34 87.67
#